data_AF-A0AA87QAG8-F1
#
_entry.id   AF-A0AA87QAG8-F1
#
_cell.length_a   1.000
_cell.length_b   1.000
_cell.length_c   1.000
_cell.angle_alpha   90.00
_cell.angle_beta   90.00
_cell.angle_gamma   90.00
#
_symmetry.space_group_name_H-M   'P 1'
#
loop_
_entity.id
_entity.type
_entity.pdbx_description
1 polymer ?
#
loop_
_entity_poly.entity_id
_entity_poly.type
_entity_poly.pdbx_seq_one_letter_code
_entity_poly.pdbx_strand_id
1 'polypeptide(L)' 'MAIELSQIAILRKVLEDFCSHHDLRLSDQPAIIAARELMRFADEGESDPANLALLLNETMPSHLHREPQSARA' A
#
# COMPACT_ATOMS: atom_id res chain seq x y z
N MET A 1 -19.84 -8.94 2.62
CA MET A 1 -19.91 -7.81 1.66
C MET A 1 -19.27 -8.27 0.37
N ALA A 2 -19.89 -8.02 -0.78
CA ALA A 2 -19.24 -8.26 -2.07
C ALA A 2 -18.45 -7.00 -2.43
N ILE A 3 -17.13 -7.08 -2.50
CA ILE A 3 -16.32 -5.98 -3.02
C ILE A 3 -16.68 -5.84 -4.50
N GLU A 4 -17.13 -4.66 -4.90
CA GLU A 4 -17.46 -4.37 -6.29
C GLU A 4 -16.18 -4.40 -7.16
N LEU A 5 -16.29 -4.80 -8.42
CA LEU A 5 -15.15 -4.82 -9.35
C LEU A 5 -14.49 -3.44 -9.51
N SER A 6 -15.28 -2.38 -9.38
CA SER A 6 -14.82 -0.98 -9.31
C SER A 6 -13.88 -0.75 -8.13
N GLN A 7 -14.26 -1.22 -6.94
CA GLN A 7 -13.47 -1.11 -5.72
C GLN A 7 -12.17 -1.92 -5.82
N ILE A 8 -12.21 -3.11 -6.44
CA ILE A 8 -10.99 -3.90 -6.70
C ILE A 8 -10.02 -3.13 -7.60
N ALA A 9 -10.52 -2.48 -8.65
CA ALA A 9 -9.70 -1.68 -9.56
C ALA A 9 -9.07 -0.47 -8.85
N ILE A 10 -9.83 0.20 -7.97
CA ILE A 10 -9.35 1.31 -7.14
C ILE A 10 -8.23 0.84 -6.21
N LEU A 11 -8.48 -0.19 -5.41
CA LEU A 11 -7.49 -0.70 -4.46
C LEU A 11 -6.21 -1.16 -5.14
N ARG A 12 -6.34 -1.83 -6.29
CA ARG A 12 -5.20 -2.25 -7.10
C ARG A 12 -4.40 -1.05 -7.61
N LYS A 13 -5.06 -0.02 -8.10
CA LYS A 13 -4.39 1.19 -8.61
C LYS A 13 -3.62 1.91 -7.50
N VAL A 14 -4.24 2.10 -6.34
CA VAL A 14 -3.59 2.72 -5.18
C VAL A 14 -2.38 1.91 -4.72
N LEU A 15 -2.47 0.57 -4.70
CA LEU A 15 -1.35 -0.30 -4.35
C LEU A 15 -0.21 -0.22 -5.37
N GLU A 16 -0.53 -0.25 -6.67
CA GLU A 16 0.46 -0.14 -7.74
C GLU A 16 1.20 1.21 -7.69
N ASP A 17 0.46 2.29 -7.44
CA ASP A 17 1.04 3.63 -7.28
C ASP A 17 1.93 3.67 -6.04
N PHE A 18 1.47 3.20 -4.89
CA PHE A 18 2.29 3.11 -3.67
C PHE A 18 3.60 2.35 -3.92
N CYS A 19 3.51 1.17 -4.56
CA CYS A 19 4.70 0.37 -4.86
C CYS A 19 5.66 1.11 -5.79
N SER A 20 5.14 1.79 -6.83
CA SER A 20 5.96 2.57 -7.75
C SER A 20 6.66 3.75 -7.08
N HIS A 21 6.00 4.42 -6.12
CA HIS A 21 6.60 5.55 -5.40
C HIS A 21 7.72 5.10 -4.44
N HIS A 22 7.69 3.85 -3.99
CA HIS A 22 8.62 3.31 -2.99
C HIS A 22 9.62 2.29 -3.55
N ASP A 23 9.70 2.13 -4.87
CA ASP A 23 10.56 1.13 -5.55
C ASP A 23 10.34 -0.30 -5.03
N LEU A 24 9.07 -0.66 -4.84
CA LEU A 24 8.65 -1.98 -4.37
C LEU A 24 8.05 -2.80 -5.51
N ARG A 25 8.25 -4.10 -5.45
CA ARG A 25 7.48 -5.08 -6.21
C ARG A 25 6.25 -5.49 -5.41
N LEU A 26 5.16 -5.83 -6.09
CA LEU A 26 3.94 -6.35 -5.44
C LEU A 26 4.17 -7.62 -4.60
N SER A 27 5.23 -8.37 -4.91
CA SER A 27 5.64 -9.56 -4.16
C SER A 27 6.42 -9.25 -2.88
N ASP A 28 6.85 -8.00 -2.68
CA ASP A 28 7.67 -7.63 -1.54
C ASP A 28 6.82 -7.58 -0.27
N GLN A 29 7.42 -7.94 0.85
CA GLN A 29 6.73 -7.97 2.14
C GLN A 29 6.03 -6.64 2.48
N PRO A 30 6.63 -5.45 2.26
CA PRO A 30 5.95 -4.18 2.51
C PRO A 30 4.74 -3.96 1.60
N ALA A 31 4.78 -4.40 0.34
CA ALA A 31 3.65 -4.31 -0.59
C ALA A 31 2.49 -5.23 -0.17
N ILE A 32 2.80 -6.43 0.34
CA ILE A 32 1.80 -7.36 0.88
C ILE A 32 1.13 -6.77 2.13
N ILE A 33 1.89 -6.11 3.01
CA ILE A 33 1.35 -5.41 4.18
C ILE A 33 0.46 -4.25 3.73
N ALA A 34 0.93 -3.43 2.79
CA ALA A 34 0.16 -2.32 2.23
C ALA A 34 -1.18 -2.78 1.61
N ALA A 35 -1.17 -3.91 0.90
CA ALA A 35 -2.40 -4.50 0.36
C ALA A 35 -3.40 -4.90 1.46
N ARG A 36 -2.92 -5.39 2.60
CA ARG A 36 -3.77 -5.75 3.75
C ARG A 36 -4.39 -4.54 4.41
N GLU A 37 -3.61 -3.47 4.60
CA GLU A 37 -4.15 -2.21 5.15
C GLU A 37 -5.17 -1.58 4.18
N LEU A 38 -4.92 -1.60 2.87
CA LEU A 38 -5.89 -1.13 1.87
C LEU A 38 -7.22 -1.90 1.93
N MET A 39 -7.18 -3.23 2.05
CA MET A 39 -8.41 -4.03 2.23
C MET A 39 -9.13 -3.66 3.53
N ARG A 40 -8.39 -3.42 4.61
CA ARG A 40 -8.94 -3.00 5.89
C ARG A 40 -9.65 -1.64 5.79
N PHE A 41 -9.04 -0.64 5.16
CA PHE A 41 -9.67 0.67 4.97
C PHE A 41 -10.95 0.57 4.14
N ALA A 42 -10.94 -0.27 3.10
CA ALA A 42 -12.14 -0.54 2.31
C ALA A 42 -13.26 -1.19 3.13
N ASP A 43 -12.92 -2.14 4.00
CA ASP A 43 -13.88 -2.76 4.92
C ASP A 43 -14.41 -1.78 5.99
N GLU A 44 -13.61 -0.77 6.37
CA GLU A 44 -14.00 0.33 7.26
C GLU A 44 -14.88 1.40 6.55
N GLY A 45 -15.05 1.28 5.23
CA GLY A 45 -15.95 2.10 4.41
C GLY A 45 -15.25 3.18 3.58
N GLU A 46 -13.92 3.23 3.58
CA GLU A 46 -13.18 4.15 2.71
C GLU A 46 -13.17 3.63 1.26
N SER A 47 -13.55 4.50 0.33
CA SER A 47 -13.64 4.19 -1.10
C SER A 47 -13.03 5.26 -1.99
N ASP A 48 -12.69 6.42 -1.42
CA ASP A 48 -12.01 7.49 -2.13
C ASP A 48 -10.53 7.11 -2.35
N PRO A 49 -10.05 7.07 -3.61
CA PRO A 49 -8.68 6.68 -3.91
C PRO A 49 -7.61 7.59 -3.27
N ALA A 50 -7.90 8.89 -3.11
CA ALA A 50 -6.94 9.83 -2.54
C ALA A 50 -6.83 9.63 -1.02
N ASN A 51 -7.95 9.40 -0.33
CA ASN A 51 -7.95 9.07 1.09
C ASN A 51 -7.27 7.72 1.35
N LEU A 52 -7.53 6.70 0.53
CA LEU A 52 -6.86 5.40 0.63
C LEU A 52 -5.34 5.55 0.50
N ALA A 53 -4.87 6.35 -0.45
CA ALA A 53 -3.45 6.62 -0.62
C ALA A 53 -2.85 7.39 0.56
N LEU A 54 -3.57 8.38 1.10
CA LEU A 54 -3.15 9.14 2.28
C LEU A 54 -3.01 8.23 3.50
N LEU A 55 -4.07 7.48 3.84
CA LEU A 55 -4.10 6.56 4.98
C LEU A 55 -3.02 5.48 4.87
N LEU A 56 -2.80 4.97 3.66
CA LEU A 56 -1.76 3.99 3.40
C LEU A 56 -0.36 4.57 3.67
N ASN A 57 -0.09 5.79 3.20
CA ASN A 57 1.19 6.46 3.43
C ASN A 57 1.41 6.85 4.90
N GLU A 58 0.34 7.18 5.64
CA GLU A 58 0.40 7.48 7.07
C GLU A 58 0.60 6.22 7.93
N THR A 59 -0.01 5.10 7.51
CA THR A 59 0.03 3.83 8.25
C THR A 59 1.32 3.06 7.99
N MET A 60 1.83 3.09 6.77
CA MET A 60 3.06 2.39 6.42
C MET A 60 4.25 3.14 7.03
N PRO A 61 5.09 2.46 7.83
CA PRO A 61 6.19 3.13 8.51
C PRO A 61 7.16 3.76 7.53
N SER A 62 7.74 4.91 7.91
CA SER A 62 8.81 5.61 7.18
C SER A 62 10.10 4.78 6.97
N HIS A 63 10.15 3.54 7.49
CA HIS A 63 11.24 2.58 7.33
C HIS A 63 11.40 2.03 5.89
N LEU A 64 10.59 2.47 4.92
CA LEU A 64 10.91 2.32 3.49
C LEU A 64 12.13 3.17 3.08
N HIS A 65 12.57 4.12 3.92
CA HIS A 65 13.94 4.60 3.91
C HIS A 65 14.89 3.48 4.40
N ARG A 66 15.26 2.59 3.48
CA ARG A 66 16.41 1.71 3.67
C ARG A 66 17.63 2.60 3.95
N GLU A 67 18.06 2.65 5.20
CA GLU A 67 19.47 2.86 5.54
C GLU A 67 20.28 1.98 4.58
N PRO A 68 21.24 2.51 3.81
CA PRO A 68 22.09 1.67 3.00
C PRO A 68 22.73 0.69 3.96
N GLN A 69 22.53 -0.61 3.72
CA GLN A 69 23.29 -1.65 4.37
C GLN A 69 24.76 -1.42 3.98
N SER A 70 25.44 -0.59 4.76
CA SER A 70 26.88 -0.49 4.75
C SER A 70 27.36 -1.89 5.12
N ALA A 71 27.99 -2.51 4.13
CA ALA A 71 28.47 -3.87 4.18
C ALA A 71 29.30 -4.05 5.44
N ARG A 72 29.02 -5.14 6.16
CA ARG A 72 29.99 -5.71 7.11
C ARG A 72 31.32 -5.91 6.36
N ALA A 73 32.36 -5.24 6.85
CA ALA A 73 33.75 -5.64 6.71
C ALA A 73 34.41 -5.52 8.09
#